data_AF-A0A8D8VFL6-F1
#
_entry.id   AF-A0A8D8VFL6-F1
#
_cell.length_a   1.000
_cell.length_b   1.000
_cell.length_c   1.000
_cell.angle_alpha   90.00
_cell.angle_beta   90.00
_cell.angle_gamma   90.00
#
_symmetry.space_group_name_H-M   'P 1'
#
loop_
_entity.id
_entity.type
_entity.pdbx_description
1 polymer ?
#
loop_
_entity_poly.entity_id
_entity_poly.type
_entity_poly.pdbx_seq_one_letter_code
_entity_poly.pdbx_strand_id
1 'polypeptide(L)'
;MLSSAQQCEDETDRASDTNRIVSNIIDPLLQTINLSASRLSTVHMSVYLLNCVHTMSRALEETNIGHYAERLAAQCDVQVDTLTSEQSSSFVVNLNLAPMYTILQEVNNKRPHTPGEPGRVGCEPLARIPGMEVTSLNVFLKQFDAFLANPNTLVLPQVNLILNGDHRNVILSRSYQVICAIYRQLYEAVHDPINLYENPTVLLARTPAEIRTMLEQKSKEEPQQVQTGGNSVVQDI
;
A
#
# COMPACT_ATOMS: atom_id res chain seq x y z
N MET A 1 -51.94 -16.11 -6.59
CA MET A 1 -51.08 -17.04 -7.36
C MET A 1 -50.68 -16.41 -8.69
N LEU A 2 -51.59 -16.10 -9.64
CA LEU A 2 -51.23 -15.39 -10.89
C LEU A 2 -50.63 -13.99 -10.67
N SER A 3 -51.19 -13.18 -9.76
CA SER A 3 -50.68 -11.83 -9.48
C SER A 3 -49.25 -11.79 -8.94
N SER A 4 -48.81 -12.85 -8.26
CA SER A 4 -47.49 -12.94 -7.61
C SER A 4 -46.41 -13.40 -8.61
N ALA A 5 -46.78 -14.26 -9.56
CA ALA A 5 -45.89 -14.67 -10.65
C ALA A 5 -45.69 -13.52 -11.66
N GLN A 6 -46.76 -12.76 -11.95
CA GLN A 6 -46.71 -11.64 -12.88
C GLN A 6 -45.95 -10.42 -12.32
N GLN A 7 -45.98 -10.19 -10.99
CA GLN A 7 -45.08 -9.23 -10.34
C GLN A 7 -43.61 -9.64 -10.40
N CYS A 8 -43.32 -10.95 -10.31
CA CYS A 8 -41.95 -11.47 -10.37
C CYS A 8 -41.35 -11.38 -11.79
N GLU A 9 -42.15 -11.62 -12.83
CA GLU A 9 -41.73 -11.45 -14.23
C GLU A 9 -41.44 -9.97 -14.56
N ASP A 10 -42.31 -9.05 -14.14
CA ASP A 10 -42.17 -7.60 -14.42
C ASP A 10 -40.97 -6.97 -13.66
N GLU A 11 -40.63 -7.47 -12.47
CA GLU A 11 -39.41 -7.08 -11.75
C GLU A 11 -38.12 -7.59 -12.42
N THR A 12 -38.17 -8.79 -13.03
CA THR A 12 -37.02 -9.41 -13.70
C THR A 12 -36.69 -8.69 -15.01
N ASP A 13 -37.71 -8.32 -15.80
CA ASP A 13 -37.53 -7.58 -17.05
C ASP A 13 -37.00 -6.16 -16.80
N ARG A 14 -37.49 -5.48 -15.75
CA ARG A 14 -36.98 -4.16 -15.35
C ARG A 14 -35.53 -4.21 -14.86
N ALA A 15 -35.14 -5.26 -14.14
CA ALA A 15 -33.76 -5.45 -13.71
C ALA A 15 -32.83 -5.73 -14.92
N SER A 16 -33.31 -6.50 -15.90
CA SER A 16 -32.58 -6.76 -17.16
C SER A 16 -32.37 -5.48 -17.97
N ASP A 17 -33.42 -4.68 -18.16
CA ASP A 17 -33.33 -3.40 -18.87
C ASP A 17 -32.43 -2.39 -18.16
N THR A 18 -32.48 -2.34 -16.82
CA THR A 18 -31.57 -1.52 -16.02
C THR A 18 -30.11 -1.93 -16.25
N ASN A 19 -29.80 -3.23 -16.23
CA ASN A 19 -28.46 -3.72 -16.51
C ASN A 19 -27.98 -3.40 -17.94
N ARG A 20 -28.89 -3.45 -18.93
CA ARG A 20 -28.58 -3.06 -20.32
C ARG A 20 -28.32 -1.56 -20.45
N ILE A 21 -29.07 -0.72 -19.75
CA ILE A 21 -28.84 0.73 -19.77
C ILE A 21 -27.49 1.03 -19.11
N VAL A 22 -27.22 0.43 -17.96
CA VAL A 22 -25.94 0.58 -17.24
C VAL A 22 -24.78 0.11 -18.10
N SER A 23 -24.87 -1.06 -18.77
CA SER A 23 -23.78 -1.54 -19.62
C SER A 23 -23.44 -0.57 -20.75
N ASN A 24 -24.45 -0.03 -21.42
CA ASN A 24 -24.27 0.92 -22.52
C ASN A 24 -23.67 2.27 -22.09
N ILE A 25 -23.65 2.60 -20.81
CA ILE A 25 -23.05 3.83 -20.28
C ILE A 25 -21.69 3.54 -19.65
N ILE A 26 -21.61 2.52 -18.81
CA ILE A 26 -20.43 2.20 -18.01
C ILE A 26 -19.30 1.67 -18.86
N ASP A 27 -19.57 0.81 -19.86
CA ASP A 27 -18.50 0.25 -20.69
C ASP A 27 -17.80 1.34 -21.54
N PRO A 28 -18.51 2.24 -22.25
CA PRO A 28 -17.87 3.36 -22.95
C PRO A 28 -17.16 4.35 -22.02
N LEU A 29 -17.73 4.60 -20.84
CA LEU A 29 -17.11 5.49 -19.85
C LEU A 29 -15.80 4.89 -19.33
N LEU A 30 -15.80 3.60 -18.96
CA LEU A 30 -14.60 2.88 -18.54
C LEU A 30 -13.54 2.86 -19.64
N GLN A 31 -13.95 2.65 -20.90
CA GLN A 31 -13.02 2.72 -22.02
C GLN A 31 -12.39 4.12 -22.14
N THR A 32 -13.19 5.17 -21.98
CA THR A 32 -12.74 6.56 -22.10
C THR A 32 -11.78 6.96 -20.98
N ILE A 33 -12.06 6.59 -19.73
CA ILE A 33 -11.14 6.88 -18.62
C ILE A 33 -9.82 6.12 -18.77
N ASN A 34 -9.85 4.86 -19.24
CA ASN A 34 -8.63 4.08 -19.48
C ASN A 34 -7.77 4.71 -20.59
N LEU A 35 -8.40 5.13 -21.69
CA LEU A 35 -7.70 5.85 -22.77
C LEU A 35 -7.10 7.17 -22.26
N SER A 36 -7.83 7.91 -21.43
CA SER A 36 -7.36 9.17 -20.85
C SER A 36 -6.16 8.96 -19.92
N ALA A 37 -6.15 7.84 -19.19
CA ALA A 37 -5.09 7.50 -18.26
C ALA A 37 -3.83 6.93 -18.93
N SER A 38 -3.93 6.42 -20.17
CA SER A 38 -2.86 5.71 -20.89
C SER A 38 -1.54 6.48 -21.09
N ARG A 39 -1.57 7.81 -20.98
CA ARG A 39 -0.41 8.69 -21.15
C ARG A 39 0.23 9.13 -19.83
N LEU A 40 -0.35 8.73 -18.70
CA LEU A 40 0.14 9.08 -17.37
C LEU A 40 1.21 8.08 -16.92
N SER A 41 2.07 8.49 -15.98
CA SER A 41 2.95 7.54 -15.30
C SER A 41 2.13 6.57 -14.45
N THR A 42 2.69 5.40 -14.11
CA THR A 42 2.00 4.35 -13.34
C THR A 42 1.27 4.90 -12.11
N VAL A 43 1.96 5.67 -11.27
CA VAL A 43 1.38 6.25 -10.04
C VAL A 43 0.23 7.21 -10.36
N HIS A 44 0.41 8.12 -11.32
CA HIS A 44 -0.62 9.09 -11.71
C HIS A 44 -1.83 8.40 -12.36
N MET A 45 -1.59 7.41 -13.20
CA MET A 45 -2.60 6.56 -13.83
C MET A 45 -3.43 5.85 -12.77
N SER A 46 -2.79 5.18 -11.80
CA SER A 46 -3.49 4.41 -10.79
C SER A 46 -4.33 5.26 -9.85
N VAL A 47 -3.85 6.44 -9.42
CA VAL A 47 -4.67 7.36 -8.61
C VAL A 47 -5.87 7.88 -9.39
N TYR A 48 -5.67 8.28 -10.66
CA TYR A 48 -6.75 8.75 -11.51
C TYR A 48 -7.83 7.67 -11.71
N LEU A 49 -7.42 6.46 -12.10
CA LEU A 49 -8.34 5.35 -12.31
C LEU A 49 -9.05 4.96 -11.03
N LEU A 50 -8.34 4.87 -9.90
CA LEU A 50 -8.94 4.55 -8.59
C LEU A 50 -10.02 5.57 -8.21
N ASN A 51 -9.76 6.86 -8.38
CA ASN A 51 -10.72 7.92 -8.08
C ASN A 51 -11.94 7.85 -9.02
N CYS A 52 -11.73 7.67 -10.33
CA CYS A 52 -12.80 7.58 -11.31
C CYS A 52 -13.69 6.36 -11.06
N VAL A 53 -13.10 5.18 -10.90
CA VAL A 53 -13.83 3.92 -10.67
C VAL A 53 -14.54 3.96 -9.32
N HIS A 54 -13.90 4.45 -8.25
CA HIS A 54 -14.56 4.58 -6.95
C HIS A 54 -15.78 5.52 -7.01
N THR A 55 -15.63 6.68 -7.66
CA THR A 55 -16.74 7.64 -7.84
C THR A 55 -17.89 7.01 -8.62
N MET A 56 -17.57 6.24 -9.66
CA MET A 56 -18.55 5.50 -10.44
C MET A 56 -19.26 4.43 -9.60
N SER A 57 -18.54 3.63 -8.82
CA SER A 57 -19.13 2.63 -7.92
C SER A 57 -20.10 3.27 -6.93
N ARG A 58 -19.71 4.40 -6.33
CA ARG A 58 -20.54 5.14 -5.37
C ARG A 58 -21.81 5.69 -6.01
N ALA A 59 -21.73 6.16 -7.26
CA ALA A 59 -22.90 6.64 -7.99
C ALA A 59 -23.90 5.52 -8.34
N LEU A 60 -23.44 4.26 -8.34
CA LEU A 60 -24.23 3.10 -8.73
C LEU A 60 -24.60 2.18 -7.56
N GLU A 61 -24.31 2.57 -6.32
CA GLU A 61 -24.49 1.70 -5.15
C GLU A 61 -25.97 1.40 -4.87
N GLU A 62 -26.87 2.33 -5.19
CA GLU A 62 -28.32 2.18 -4.98
C GLU A 62 -29.02 1.47 -6.16
N THR A 63 -28.35 1.35 -7.30
CA THR A 63 -28.86 0.58 -8.45
C THR A 63 -28.39 -0.85 -8.29
N ASN A 64 -29.31 -1.82 -8.33
CA ASN A 64 -29.00 -3.25 -8.17
C ASN A 64 -28.26 -3.81 -9.42
N ILE A 65 -27.03 -3.34 -9.64
CA ILE A 65 -26.20 -3.56 -10.84
C ILE A 65 -25.33 -4.82 -10.76
N GLY A 66 -25.52 -5.64 -9.71
CA GLY A 66 -24.93 -6.97 -9.54
C GLY A 66 -23.46 -7.07 -9.97
N HIS A 67 -23.21 -7.77 -11.07
CA HIS A 67 -21.89 -8.06 -11.61
C HIS A 67 -21.04 -6.81 -11.94
N TYR A 68 -21.65 -5.66 -12.25
CA TYR A 68 -20.89 -4.42 -12.48
C TYR A 68 -20.26 -3.88 -11.20
N ALA A 69 -20.94 -3.99 -10.06
CA ALA A 69 -20.39 -3.56 -8.78
C ALA A 69 -19.14 -4.38 -8.42
N GLU A 70 -19.21 -5.71 -8.60
CA GLU A 70 -18.07 -6.61 -8.38
C GLU A 70 -16.91 -6.28 -9.34
N ARG A 71 -17.21 -6.04 -10.62
CA ARG A 71 -16.17 -5.68 -11.61
C ARG A 71 -15.50 -4.34 -11.29
N LEU A 72 -16.26 -3.34 -10.82
CA LEU A 72 -15.70 -2.04 -10.44
C LEU A 72 -14.89 -2.15 -9.15
N ALA A 73 -15.35 -2.94 -8.17
CA ALA A 73 -14.59 -3.23 -6.95
C ALA A 73 -13.25 -3.89 -7.28
N ALA A 74 -13.24 -4.92 -8.15
CA ALA A 74 -12.01 -5.56 -8.60
C ALA A 74 -11.04 -4.58 -9.29
N GLN A 75 -11.56 -3.62 -10.07
CA GLN A 75 -10.72 -2.57 -10.67
C GLN A 75 -10.12 -1.63 -9.63
N CYS A 76 -10.86 -1.26 -8.58
CA CYS A 76 -10.31 -0.50 -7.46
C CYS A 76 -9.18 -1.28 -6.77
N ASP A 77 -9.39 -2.56 -6.47
CA ASP A 77 -8.41 -3.41 -5.79
C ASP A 77 -7.10 -3.50 -6.58
N VAL A 78 -7.16 -3.64 -7.91
CA VAL A 78 -5.97 -3.63 -8.78
C VAL A 78 -5.18 -2.32 -8.64
N GLN A 79 -5.86 -1.17 -8.58
CA GLN A 79 -5.16 0.11 -8.41
C GLN A 79 -4.61 0.29 -6.99
N VAL A 80 -5.32 -0.20 -5.97
CA VAL A 80 -4.84 -0.24 -4.58
C VAL A 80 -3.56 -1.07 -4.48
N ASP A 81 -3.52 -2.24 -5.11
CA ASP A 81 -2.33 -3.11 -5.12
C ASP A 81 -1.16 -2.46 -5.88
N THR A 82 -1.45 -1.83 -7.02
CA THR A 82 -0.43 -1.10 -7.80
C THR A 82 0.17 0.04 -6.97
N LEU A 83 -0.67 0.87 -6.34
CA LEU A 83 -0.22 1.99 -5.51
C LEU A 83 0.50 1.51 -4.24
N THR A 84 0.09 0.38 -3.67
CA THR A 84 0.79 -0.25 -2.54
C THR A 84 2.20 -0.65 -2.95
N SER A 85 2.37 -1.24 -4.14
CA SER A 85 3.68 -1.61 -4.69
C SER A 85 4.57 -0.38 -4.91
N GLU A 86 4.05 0.64 -5.56
CA GLU A 86 4.77 1.90 -5.84
C GLU A 86 5.17 2.62 -4.54
N GLN A 87 4.25 2.71 -3.56
CA GLN A 87 4.54 3.31 -2.26
C GLN A 87 5.58 2.50 -1.46
N SER A 88 5.50 1.17 -1.51
CA SER A 88 6.49 0.29 -0.85
C SER A 88 7.87 0.42 -1.50
N SER A 89 7.92 0.46 -2.84
CA SER A 89 9.15 0.68 -3.60
C SER A 89 9.79 2.04 -3.25
N SER A 90 8.96 3.10 -3.20
CA SER A 90 9.40 4.43 -2.75
C SER A 90 10.00 4.39 -1.35
N PHE A 91 9.37 3.72 -0.39
CA PHE A 91 9.95 3.56 0.96
C PHE A 91 11.29 2.82 0.92
N VAL A 92 11.37 1.70 0.18
CA VAL A 92 12.61 0.89 0.09
C VAL A 92 13.77 1.71 -0.48
N VAL A 93 13.52 2.53 -1.51
CA VAL A 93 14.54 3.40 -2.09
C VAL A 93 14.92 4.54 -1.15
N ASN A 94 13.94 5.26 -0.59
CA ASN A 94 14.19 6.44 0.24
C ASN A 94 14.79 6.12 1.61
N LEU A 95 14.58 4.90 2.12
CA LEU A 95 15.21 4.40 3.35
C LEU A 95 16.54 3.68 3.07
N ASN A 96 17.02 3.68 1.83
CA ASN A 96 18.23 2.98 1.42
C ASN A 96 18.22 1.47 1.75
N LEU A 97 17.02 0.86 1.72
CA LEU A 97 16.81 -0.56 2.01
C LEU A 97 17.03 -1.45 0.78
N ALA A 98 17.07 -0.90 -0.43
CA ALA A 98 17.18 -1.71 -1.65
C ALA A 98 18.44 -2.60 -1.67
N PRO A 99 19.66 -2.10 -1.35
CA PRO A 99 20.86 -2.95 -1.31
C PRO A 99 20.77 -4.01 -0.21
N MET A 100 20.33 -3.61 0.99
CA MET A 100 20.19 -4.50 2.15
C MET A 100 19.19 -5.63 1.87
N TYR A 101 18.03 -5.30 1.31
CA TYR A 101 17.01 -6.26 0.94
C TYR A 101 17.53 -7.27 -0.09
N THR A 102 18.27 -6.80 -1.10
CA THR A 102 18.85 -7.67 -2.13
C THR A 102 19.84 -8.65 -1.53
N ILE A 103 20.74 -8.18 -0.67
CA ILE A 103 21.73 -9.03 0.03
C ILE A 103 21.02 -10.05 0.92
N LEU A 104 19.99 -9.64 1.67
CA LEU A 104 19.20 -10.53 2.53
C LEU A 104 18.50 -11.64 1.72
N GLN A 105 17.93 -11.31 0.55
CA GLN A 105 17.31 -12.29 -0.33
C GLN A 105 18.34 -13.29 -0.89
N GLU A 106 19.50 -12.80 -1.33
CA GLU A 106 20.56 -13.67 -1.83
C GLU A 106 21.06 -14.64 -0.76
N VAL A 107 21.27 -14.17 0.46
CA VAL A 107 21.74 -15.00 1.57
C VAL A 107 20.68 -16.03 1.96
N ASN A 108 19.41 -15.64 2.01
CA ASN A 108 18.30 -16.57 2.29
C ASN A 108 18.17 -17.65 1.22
N ASN A 109 18.32 -17.30 -0.07
CA ASN A 109 18.24 -18.25 -1.17
C ASN A 109 19.46 -19.19 -1.26
N LYS A 110 20.63 -18.75 -0.76
CA LYS A 110 21.88 -19.52 -0.76
C LYS A 110 22.04 -20.43 0.49
N ARG A 111 21.21 -20.27 1.54
CA ARG A 111 21.21 -21.14 2.72
C ARG A 111 20.56 -22.49 2.38
N PRO A 112 21.23 -23.64 2.56
CA PRO A 112 20.61 -24.94 2.33
C PRO A 112 19.47 -25.19 3.33
N HIS A 113 18.33 -25.67 2.85
CA HIS A 113 17.18 -26.07 3.67
C HIS A 113 17.38 -27.38 4.46
N THR A 114 18.54 -28.01 4.40
CA THR A 114 18.81 -29.30 5.04
C THR A 114 19.46 -29.13 6.42
N PRO A 115 18.78 -29.53 7.51
CA PRO A 115 19.38 -29.57 8.83
C PRO A 115 20.35 -30.75 8.92
N GLY A 116 21.63 -30.50 9.17
CA GLY A 116 22.57 -31.56 9.55
C GLY A 116 23.93 -31.59 8.86
N GLU A 117 24.25 -30.68 7.93
CA GLU A 117 25.63 -30.54 7.45
C GLU A 117 26.38 -29.49 8.30
N PRO A 118 27.35 -29.90 9.14
CA PRO A 118 28.20 -28.98 9.86
C PRO A 118 29.20 -28.38 8.87
N GLY A 119 28.94 -27.13 8.49
CA GLY A 119 29.86 -26.32 7.72
C GLY A 119 29.37 -26.01 6.31
N ARG A 120 28.92 -24.78 6.11
CA ARG A 120 29.28 -24.05 4.89
C ARG A 120 30.20 -22.90 5.24
N VAL A 121 31.50 -23.21 5.18
CA VAL A 121 32.54 -22.26 4.81
C VAL A 121 32.13 -21.65 3.46
N GLY A 122 31.85 -20.35 3.40
CA GLY A 122 31.70 -19.65 2.12
C GLY A 122 30.68 -18.51 2.03
N CYS A 123 29.79 -18.32 3.00
CA CYS A 123 29.05 -17.06 3.10
C CYS A 123 29.77 -16.14 4.07
N GLU A 124 30.33 -15.06 3.56
CA GLU A 124 30.94 -14.02 4.38
C GLU A 124 29.90 -13.49 5.39
N PRO A 125 30.25 -13.33 6.68
CA PRO A 125 29.34 -12.77 7.67
C PRO A 125 28.76 -11.44 7.19
N LEU A 126 27.44 -11.23 7.35
CA LEU A 126 26.79 -10.02 6.83
C LEU A 126 27.47 -8.72 7.30
N ALA A 127 28.03 -8.69 8.51
CA ALA A 127 28.74 -7.53 9.04
C ALA A 127 29.97 -7.08 8.20
N ARG A 128 30.48 -7.95 7.31
CA ARG A 128 31.61 -7.69 6.41
C ARG A 128 31.20 -7.45 4.96
N ILE A 129 29.93 -7.66 4.62
CA ILE A 129 29.43 -7.45 3.25
C ILE A 129 29.14 -5.96 3.04
N PRO A 130 29.66 -5.34 1.96
CA PRO A 130 29.34 -3.96 1.60
C PRO A 130 27.83 -3.69 1.54
N GLY A 131 27.37 -2.66 2.25
CA GLY A 131 25.95 -2.31 2.38
C GLY A 131 25.26 -2.97 3.58
N MET A 132 25.93 -3.88 4.29
CA MET A 132 25.45 -4.52 5.53
C MET A 132 26.39 -4.27 6.72
N GLU A 133 27.52 -3.59 6.52
CA GLU A 133 28.37 -3.17 7.63
C GLU A 133 27.63 -2.25 8.62
N VAL A 134 28.13 -2.20 9.85
CA VAL A 134 27.59 -1.38 10.94
C VAL A 134 27.41 0.10 10.53
N THR A 135 28.31 0.65 9.70
CA THR A 135 28.18 2.01 9.19
C THR A 135 26.94 2.19 8.32
N SER A 136 26.69 1.26 7.39
CA SER A 136 25.51 1.28 6.52
C SER A 136 24.22 1.10 7.31
N LEU A 137 24.23 0.21 8.32
CA LEU A 137 23.09 0.04 9.24
C LEU A 137 22.80 1.31 10.04
N ASN A 138 23.83 2.02 10.53
CA ASN A 138 23.63 3.29 11.24
C ASN A 138 23.06 4.39 10.33
N VAL A 139 23.46 4.44 9.05
CA VAL A 139 22.88 5.36 8.07
C VAL A 139 21.40 5.06 7.86
N PHE A 140 21.05 3.78 7.66
CA PHE A 140 19.67 3.33 7.58
C PHE A 140 18.88 3.70 8.84
N LEU A 141 19.38 3.38 10.04
CA LEU A 141 18.69 3.62 11.30
C LEU A 141 18.39 5.09 11.53
N LYS A 142 19.33 5.98 11.17
CA LYS A 142 19.10 7.43 11.25
C LYS A 142 17.95 7.88 10.33
N GLN A 143 17.90 7.38 9.10
CA GLN A 143 16.80 7.67 8.17
C GLN A 143 15.48 7.06 8.63
N PHE A 144 15.55 5.83 9.16
CA PHE A 144 14.42 5.10 9.66
C PHE A 144 13.81 5.75 10.90
N ASP A 145 14.61 6.25 11.84
CA ASP A 145 14.12 7.01 12.98
C ASP A 145 13.41 8.30 12.56
N ALA A 146 13.95 9.03 11.57
CA ALA A 146 13.28 10.20 11.01
C ALA A 146 11.93 9.82 10.36
N PHE A 147 11.90 8.70 9.64
CA PHE A 147 10.67 8.16 9.07
C PHE A 147 9.66 7.73 10.14
N LEU A 148 10.07 7.05 11.21
CA LEU A 148 9.18 6.65 12.31
C LEU A 148 8.61 7.86 13.06
N ALA A 149 9.39 8.94 13.17
CA ALA A 149 8.92 10.18 13.77
C ALA A 149 7.85 10.87 12.91
N ASN A 150 7.99 10.83 11.58
CA ASN A 150 7.01 11.40 10.66
C ASN A 150 6.88 10.57 9.36
N PRO A 151 6.05 9.51 9.37
CA PRO A 151 5.92 8.58 8.23
C PRO A 151 5.34 9.24 6.98
N ASN A 152 4.57 10.32 7.16
CA ASN A 152 3.93 11.06 6.07
C ASN A 152 4.93 11.75 5.14
N THR A 153 6.17 11.98 5.60
CA THR A 153 7.22 12.63 4.78
C THR A 153 7.65 11.82 3.57
N LEU A 154 7.52 10.49 3.63
CA LEU A 154 7.88 9.58 2.53
C LEU A 154 6.65 9.03 1.78
N VAL A 155 5.44 9.48 2.15
CA VAL A 155 4.23 9.15 1.40
C VAL A 155 4.28 9.87 0.05
N LEU A 156 4.03 9.13 -1.02
CA LEU A 156 3.96 9.67 -2.37
C LEU A 156 2.91 10.78 -2.40
N PRO A 157 3.22 11.98 -2.93
CA PRO A 157 2.25 13.07 -3.00
C PRO A 157 0.93 12.66 -3.68
N GLN A 158 1.00 11.74 -4.64
CA GLN A 158 -0.13 11.20 -5.38
C GLN A 158 -1.08 10.40 -4.49
N VAL A 159 -0.58 9.69 -3.47
CA VAL A 159 -1.42 8.93 -2.52
C VAL A 159 -2.32 9.88 -1.71
N ASN A 160 -1.90 11.13 -1.50
CA ASN A 160 -2.73 12.14 -0.85
C ASN A 160 -3.83 12.72 -1.76
N LEU A 161 -3.84 12.38 -3.05
CA LEU A 161 -4.90 12.78 -4.00
C LEU A 161 -6.01 11.72 -4.12
N ILE A 162 -5.91 10.60 -3.39
CA ILE A 162 -6.94 9.57 -3.35
C ILE A 162 -8.15 10.11 -2.59
N LEU A 163 -9.32 10.10 -3.23
CA LEU A 163 -10.54 10.68 -2.68
C LEU A 163 -11.13 9.84 -1.55
N ASN A 164 -10.99 8.52 -1.61
CA ASN A 164 -11.50 7.61 -0.61
C ASN A 164 -10.45 7.34 0.49
N GLY A 165 -10.77 7.72 1.72
CA GLY A 165 -9.89 7.53 2.88
C GLY A 165 -9.58 6.07 3.19
N ASP A 166 -10.53 5.14 2.98
CA ASP A 166 -10.32 3.72 3.26
C ASP A 166 -9.28 3.11 2.30
N HIS A 167 -9.36 3.42 1.00
CA HIS A 167 -8.36 3.01 0.02
C HIS A 167 -6.97 3.56 0.39
N ARG A 168 -6.90 4.85 0.77
CA ARG A 168 -5.64 5.48 1.22
C ARG A 168 -5.07 4.75 2.44
N ASN A 169 -5.90 4.45 3.43
CA ASN A 169 -5.50 3.75 4.65
C ASN A 169 -5.04 2.32 4.37
N VAL A 170 -5.71 1.61 3.46
CA VAL A 170 -5.32 0.26 3.03
C VAL A 170 -3.95 0.29 2.34
N ILE A 171 -3.72 1.23 1.42
CA ILE A 171 -2.43 1.40 0.73
C ILE A 171 -1.32 1.64 1.75
N LEU A 172 -1.48 2.62 2.64
CA LEU A 172 -0.47 2.97 3.63
C LEU A 172 -0.20 1.81 4.60
N SER A 173 -1.26 1.19 5.12
CA SER A 173 -1.15 0.04 6.03
C SER A 173 -0.37 -1.11 5.38
N ARG A 174 -0.73 -1.50 4.15
CA ARG A 174 -0.04 -2.57 3.42
C ARG A 174 1.41 -2.19 3.11
N SER A 175 1.69 -0.95 2.72
CA SER A 175 3.07 -0.48 2.48
C SER A 175 3.92 -0.49 3.75
N TYR A 176 3.37 -0.10 4.90
CA TYR A 176 4.07 -0.21 6.19
C TYR A 176 4.33 -1.66 6.59
N GLN A 177 3.44 -2.60 6.26
CA GLN A 177 3.68 -4.02 6.50
C GLN A 177 4.87 -4.56 5.70
N VAL A 178 5.08 -4.10 4.46
CA VAL A 178 6.27 -4.45 3.67
C VAL A 178 7.54 -3.99 4.37
N ILE A 179 7.59 -2.74 4.84
CA ILE A 179 8.76 -2.21 5.56
C ILE A 179 8.99 -2.94 6.89
N CYS A 180 7.92 -3.24 7.64
CA CYS A 180 8.01 -4.06 8.84
C CYS A 180 8.59 -5.46 8.55
N ALA A 181 8.22 -6.07 7.43
CA ALA A 181 8.71 -7.39 7.04
C ALA A 181 10.20 -7.37 6.64
N ILE A 182 10.67 -6.32 5.98
CA ILE A 182 12.09 -6.13 5.66
C ILE A 182 12.87 -5.86 6.96
N TYR A 183 12.38 -4.96 7.82
CA TYR A 183 13.00 -4.69 9.12
C TYR A 183 13.10 -5.95 9.98
N ARG A 184 12.07 -6.80 9.99
CA ARG A 184 12.10 -8.08 10.71
C ARG A 184 13.21 -9.00 10.20
N GLN A 185 13.35 -9.15 8.88
CA GLN A 185 14.44 -9.94 8.29
C GLN A 185 15.81 -9.39 8.68
N LEU A 186 15.95 -8.06 8.66
CA LEU A 186 17.19 -7.40 9.07
C LEU A 186 17.48 -7.61 10.57
N TYR A 187 16.47 -7.47 11.43
CA TYR A 187 16.56 -7.68 12.86
C TYR A 187 17.01 -9.10 13.20
N GLU A 188 16.35 -10.10 12.60
CA GLU A 188 16.69 -11.52 12.75
C GLU A 188 18.12 -11.79 12.27
N ALA A 189 18.52 -11.23 11.12
CA ALA A 189 19.87 -11.39 10.58
C ALA A 189 20.95 -10.76 11.45
N VAL A 190 20.70 -9.57 12.02
CA VAL A 190 21.68 -8.90 12.90
C VAL A 190 21.84 -9.64 14.24
N HIS A 191 20.77 -10.25 14.73
CA HIS A 191 20.79 -11.05 15.96
C HIS A 191 21.28 -12.49 15.77
N ASP A 192 21.48 -12.93 14.53
CA ASP A 192 22.06 -14.24 14.22
C ASP A 192 23.59 -14.20 14.49
N PRO A 193 24.12 -15.01 15.42
CA PRO A 193 25.53 -15.01 15.77
C PRO A 193 26.45 -15.36 14.59
N ILE A 194 25.95 -16.02 13.55
CA ILE A 194 26.72 -16.35 12.34
C ILE A 194 27.16 -15.09 11.58
N ASN A 195 26.40 -13.99 11.72
CA ASN A 195 26.64 -12.75 10.99
C ASN A 195 27.65 -11.82 11.67
N LEU A 196 28.15 -12.19 12.86
CA LEU A 196 29.24 -11.54 13.59
C LEU A 196 29.04 -10.03 13.85
N TYR A 197 27.80 -9.58 14.07
CA TYR A 197 27.55 -8.22 14.54
C TYR A 197 27.92 -8.08 16.03
N GLU A 198 28.64 -7.02 16.35
CA GLU A 198 28.94 -6.66 17.73
C GLU A 198 27.72 -6.01 18.39
N ASN A 199 27.37 -6.47 19.58
CA ASN A 199 26.23 -5.97 20.38
C ASN A 199 24.91 -5.79 19.58
N PRO A 200 24.32 -6.85 19.01
CA PRO A 200 23.11 -6.76 18.17
C PRO A 200 21.94 -6.00 18.81
N THR A 201 21.75 -6.16 20.12
CA THR A 201 20.67 -5.51 20.89
C THR A 201 20.88 -4.00 21.02
N VAL A 202 22.12 -3.52 20.98
CA VAL A 202 22.40 -2.08 20.97
C VAL A 202 22.27 -1.51 19.55
N LEU A 203 22.71 -2.28 18.54
CA LEU A 203 22.63 -1.88 17.14
C LEU A 203 21.18 -1.76 16.66
N LEU A 204 20.33 -2.73 16.98
CA LEU A 204 18.90 -2.72 16.67
C LEU A 204 18.08 -2.88 17.95
N ALA A 205 17.94 -1.78 18.69
CA ALA A 205 17.27 -1.79 19.99
C ALA A 205 15.74 -2.00 19.91
N ARG A 206 15.08 -1.53 18.84
CA ARG A 206 13.63 -1.65 18.69
C ARG A 206 13.24 -2.98 18.08
N THR A 207 12.26 -3.66 18.66
CA THR A 207 11.78 -4.93 18.12
C THR A 207 10.86 -4.70 16.91
N PRO A 208 10.72 -5.68 15.99
CA PRO A 208 9.79 -5.57 14.88
C PRO A 208 8.32 -5.36 15.32
N ALA A 209 7.95 -5.84 16.51
CA ALA A 209 6.63 -5.63 17.09
C ALA A 209 6.42 -4.15 17.48
N GLU A 210 7.41 -3.54 18.13
CA GLU A 210 7.38 -2.11 18.50
C GLU A 210 7.27 -1.23 17.25
N ILE A 211 8.08 -1.48 16.23
CA ILE A 211 8.05 -0.74 14.96
C ILE A 211 6.66 -0.81 14.30
N ARG A 212 6.05 -2.00 14.28
CA ARG A 212 4.70 -2.19 13.75
C ARG A 212 3.69 -1.34 14.51
N THR A 213 3.69 -1.41 15.84
CA THR A 213 2.76 -0.64 16.68
C THR A 213 2.94 0.87 16.47
N MET A 214 4.17 1.36 16.34
CA MET A 214 4.44 2.78 16.06
C MET A 214 3.84 3.23 14.73
N LEU A 215 4.04 2.46 13.65
CA LEU A 215 3.50 2.78 12.33
C LEU A 215 1.97 2.68 12.26
N GLU A 216 1.38 1.69 12.95
CA GLU A 216 -0.07 1.53 13.02
C GLU A 216 -0.76 2.67 13.79
N GLN A 217 -0.13 3.19 14.85
CA GLN A 217 -0.62 4.36 15.58
C GLN A 217 -0.56 5.61 14.69
N LYS A 218 0.57 5.83 14.02
CA LYS A 218 0.79 7.00 13.14
C LYS A 218 -0.10 7.01 11.90
N SER A 219 -0.48 5.84 11.38
CA SER A 219 -1.44 5.72 10.27
C SER A 219 -2.84 6.22 10.64
N LYS A 220 -3.23 6.12 11.91
CA LYS A 220 -4.55 6.56 12.42
C LYS A 220 -4.58 8.02 12.83
N GLU A 221 -3.41 8.64 13.04
CA GLU A 221 -3.26 10.07 13.30
C GLU A 221 -3.34 10.85 11.96
N GLU A 222 -4.51 10.88 11.32
CA GLU A 222 -4.71 11.81 10.20
C GLU A 222 -4.67 13.26 10.70
N PRO A 223 -4.08 14.20 9.94
CA PRO A 223 -4.28 15.61 10.21
C PRO A 223 -5.76 15.92 10.03
N GLN A 224 -6.40 16.41 11.10
CA GLN A 224 -7.69 17.08 11.01
C GLN A 224 -7.65 18.02 9.79
N GLN A 225 -8.60 17.81 8.87
CA GLN A 225 -8.87 18.77 7.81
C GLN A 225 -8.87 20.16 8.45
N VAL A 226 -8.04 21.06 7.91
CA VAL A 226 -8.15 22.49 8.17
C VAL A 226 -9.57 22.85 7.77
N GLN A 227 -10.45 22.94 8.76
CA GLN A 227 -11.73 23.59 8.61
C GLN A 227 -11.41 24.98 8.08
N THR A 228 -11.79 25.21 6.83
CA THR A 228 -11.96 26.54 6.29
C THR A 228 -12.94 27.23 7.22
N GLY A 229 -12.41 27.96 8.20
CA GLY A 229 -13.14 28.93 8.98
C GLY A 229 -13.64 29.98 8.00
N GLY A 230 -14.86 29.77 7.49
CA GLY A 230 -15.67 30.79 6.86
C GLY A 230 -15.94 31.85 7.91
N ASN A 231 -15.02 32.80 8.02
CA ASN A 231 -15.16 33.94 8.90
C ASN A 231 -16.28 34.80 8.33
N SER A 232 -17.43 34.80 9.00
CA SER A 232 -18.46 35.83 8.88
C SER A 232 -17.82 37.19 9.08
N VAL A 233 -17.70 37.98 8.01
CA VAL A 233 -17.70 39.44 8.10
C VAL A 233 -18.40 39.99 6.86
N VAL A 234 -19.73 40.11 6.94
CA VAL A 234 -20.47 41.19 6.26
C VAL A 234 -21.56 41.66 7.22
N GLN A 235 -21.15 42.46 8.20
CA GLN A 235 -21.97 43.49 8.79
C GLN A 235 -21.17 44.77 8.59
N ASP A 236 -21.61 45.58 7.63
CA ASP A 236 -21.58 47.04 7.62
C ASP A 236 -21.85 47.52 6.19
N ILE A 237 -23.12 47.88 5.94
CA ILE A 237 -23.66 49.12 5.34
C ILE A 237 -25.17 48.93 5.18
#